data_AF-A0A377NGV2-F1
#
_entry.id   AF-A0A377NGV2-F1
#
_cell.length_a   1.000
_cell.length_b   1.000
_cell.length_c   1.000
_cell.angle_alpha   90.00
_cell.angle_beta   90.00
_cell.angle_gamma   90.00
#
_symmetry.space_group_name_H-M   'P 1'
#
loop_
_entity.id
_entity.type
_entity.pdbx_description
1 polymer ?
#
loop_
_entity_poly.entity_id
_entity_poly.type
_entity_poly.pdbx_seq_one_letter_code
_entity_poly.pdbx_strand_id
1 'polypeptide(L)'
;MIHGNCKSIGCYAMTDQYMDEIFTYVQAAFQYGQRNVQISIYPFRMTDANMASHRNSSYISFWNELKPGYDYFQKYHTPPNVVVSSGKYVLTQPVQTTPLGSQLAFTTVK
;
A
#
# COMPACT_ATOMS: atom_id res chain seq x y z
N MET A 1 -6.33 -12.10 -4.95
CA MET A 1 -5.80 -12.81 -3.76
C MET A 1 -4.27 -12.70 -3.78
N ILE A 2 -3.63 -12.56 -2.63
CA ILE A 2 -2.16 -12.61 -2.49
C ILE A 2 -1.83 -13.98 -1.89
N HIS A 3 -0.90 -14.73 -2.50
CA HIS A 3 -0.55 -16.08 -2.06
C HIS A 3 0.93 -16.39 -2.23
N GLY A 4 1.41 -17.47 -1.59
CA GLY A 4 2.71 -18.09 -1.84
C GLY A 4 2.75 -18.90 -3.14
N ASN A 5 3.91 -19.46 -3.52
CA ASN A 5 4.14 -20.18 -4.78
C ASN A 5 4.21 -19.29 -6.05
N CYS A 6 4.75 -19.84 -7.14
CA CYS A 6 5.16 -19.11 -8.35
C CYS A 6 4.09 -18.98 -9.46
N LYS A 7 2.87 -19.49 -9.26
CA LYS A 7 1.82 -19.48 -10.30
C LYS A 7 0.71 -18.47 -10.02
N SER A 8 0.55 -17.51 -10.92
CA SER A 8 -0.58 -16.58 -10.93
C SER A 8 -1.50 -16.83 -12.13
N ILE A 9 -2.80 -16.93 -11.88
CA ILE A 9 -3.87 -16.87 -12.90
C ILE A 9 -4.74 -15.63 -12.61
N GLY A 10 -4.09 -14.50 -12.34
CA GLY A 10 -4.76 -13.25 -11.92
C GLY A 10 -4.65 -12.92 -10.42
N CYS A 11 -3.77 -13.62 -9.69
CA CYS A 11 -3.46 -13.32 -8.30
C CYS A 11 -2.07 -12.66 -8.16
N TYR A 12 -1.79 -12.06 -7.01
CA TYR A 12 -0.45 -11.58 -6.68
C TYR A 12 0.31 -12.71 -6.01
N ALA A 13 1.15 -13.38 -6.80
CA ALA A 13 1.99 -14.48 -6.35
C ALA A 13 3.25 -13.93 -5.68
N MET A 14 3.49 -14.34 -4.45
CA MET A 14 4.70 -14.13 -3.64
C MET A 14 5.39 -15.49 -3.43
N THR A 15 6.61 -15.50 -2.91
CA THR A 15 7.16 -16.76 -2.38
C THR A 15 6.45 -17.15 -1.10
N ASP A 16 6.48 -18.43 -0.73
CA ASP A 16 5.87 -18.91 0.52
C ASP A 16 6.42 -18.13 1.73
N GLN A 17 7.74 -17.94 1.78
CA GLN A 17 8.40 -17.17 2.83
C GLN A 17 7.86 -15.72 2.95
N TYR A 18 7.71 -15.01 1.83
CA TYR A 18 7.17 -13.63 1.88
C TYR A 18 5.69 -13.61 2.21
N MET A 19 4.93 -14.63 1.78
CA MET A 19 3.52 -14.74 2.14
C MET A 19 3.33 -15.00 3.63
N ASP A 20 4.18 -15.84 4.25
CA ASP A 20 4.14 -16.09 5.68
C ASP A 20 4.35 -14.79 6.49
N GLU A 21 5.30 -13.95 6.05
CA GLU A 21 5.55 -12.64 6.66
C GLU A 21 4.35 -11.70 6.51
N ILE A 22 3.79 -11.58 5.29
CA ILE A 22 2.59 -10.78 5.02
C ILE A 22 1.43 -11.26 5.88
N PHE A 23 1.17 -12.57 5.93
CA PHE A 23 0.10 -13.15 6.72
C PHE A 23 0.27 -12.83 8.20
N THR A 24 1.49 -12.95 8.72
CA THR A 24 1.82 -12.64 10.12
C THR A 24 1.46 -11.19 10.47
N TYR A 25 1.87 -10.22 9.65
CA TYR A 25 1.56 -8.81 9.89
C TYR A 25 0.06 -8.50 9.78
N VAL A 26 -0.62 -9.08 8.78
CA VAL A 26 -2.06 -8.88 8.58
C VAL A 26 -2.86 -9.50 9.73
N GLN A 27 -2.49 -10.70 10.17
CA GLN A 27 -3.12 -11.36 11.30
C GLN A 27 -2.97 -10.52 12.57
N ALA A 28 -1.76 -10.02 12.86
CA ALA A 28 -1.52 -9.12 13.99
C ALA A 28 -2.37 -7.85 13.89
N ALA A 29 -2.40 -7.18 12.73
CA ALA A 29 -3.19 -5.96 12.53
C ALA A 29 -4.68 -6.19 12.89
N PHE A 30 -5.25 -7.31 12.45
CA PHE A 30 -6.63 -7.67 12.77
C PHE A 30 -6.84 -8.02 14.24
N GLN A 31 -5.93 -8.77 14.87
CA GLN A 31 -5.99 -9.06 16.31
C GLN A 31 -5.96 -7.77 17.16
N TYR A 32 -5.26 -6.74 16.70
CA TYR A 32 -5.16 -5.44 17.38
C TYR A 32 -6.20 -4.40 16.89
N GLY A 33 -7.25 -4.84 16.19
CA GLY A 33 -8.44 -4.03 15.91
C GLY A 33 -8.43 -3.22 14.61
N GLN A 34 -7.39 -3.34 13.78
CA GLN A 34 -7.44 -2.83 12.41
C GLN A 34 -8.51 -3.61 11.63
N ARG A 35 -9.40 -2.93 10.91
CA ARG A 35 -10.48 -3.61 10.16
C ARG A 35 -10.14 -3.86 8.69
N ASN A 36 -9.24 -3.05 8.13
CA ASN A 36 -8.88 -3.06 6.72
C ASN A 36 -7.37 -2.90 6.58
N VAL A 37 -6.75 -3.64 5.66
CA VAL A 37 -5.35 -3.45 5.28
C VAL A 37 -5.32 -2.81 3.90
N GLN A 38 -4.74 -1.62 3.81
CA GLN A 38 -4.58 -0.93 2.53
C GLN A 38 -3.38 -1.50 1.79
N ILE A 39 -3.55 -1.80 0.51
CA ILE A 39 -2.51 -2.33 -0.37
C ILE A 39 -2.33 -1.35 -1.52
N SER A 40 -1.11 -0.85 -1.68
CA SER A 40 -0.70 -0.02 -2.82
C SER A 40 0.21 -0.82 -3.74
N ILE A 41 -0.11 -0.84 -5.03
CA ILE A 41 0.61 -1.63 -6.03
C ILE A 41 1.15 -0.70 -7.09
N TYR A 42 2.44 -0.83 -7.36
CA TYR A 42 3.16 0.00 -8.33
C TYR A 42 3.73 -0.90 -9.43
N PRO A 43 3.82 -0.42 -10.68
CA PRO A 43 4.29 -1.22 -11.82
C PRO A 43 5.76 -1.65 -11.68
N PHE A 44 6.55 -0.86 -10.96
CA PHE A 44 7.96 -1.07 -10.65
C PHE A 44 8.35 -0.13 -9.50
N ARG A 45 9.59 -0.24 -9.01
CA ARG A 45 10.16 0.78 -8.10
C ARG A 45 10.27 2.11 -8.85
N MET A 46 9.42 3.08 -8.55
CA MET A 46 9.22 4.29 -9.37
C MET A 46 10.32 5.36 -9.20
N THR A 47 11.59 4.93 -9.22
CA THR A 47 12.75 5.84 -9.28
C THR A 47 12.70 6.65 -10.57
N ASP A 48 13.32 7.83 -10.57
CA ASP A 48 13.34 8.70 -11.75
C ASP A 48 13.99 8.01 -12.96
N ALA A 49 15.03 7.20 -12.72
CA ALA A 49 15.65 6.38 -13.75
C ALA A 49 14.67 5.36 -14.36
N ASN A 50 13.85 4.68 -13.54
CA ASN A 50 12.86 3.73 -14.03
C ASN A 50 11.70 4.41 -14.74
N MET A 51 11.29 5.60 -14.31
CA MET A 51 10.29 6.39 -15.03
C MET A 51 10.81 6.82 -16.40
N ALA A 52 12.06 7.28 -16.48
CA ALA A 52 12.70 7.70 -17.72
C ALA A 52 12.88 6.51 -18.71
N SER A 53 13.22 5.33 -18.20
CA SER A 53 13.36 4.13 -19.03
C SER A 53 12.03 3.68 -19.63
N HIS A 54 10.91 3.89 -18.94
CA HIS A 54 9.58 3.53 -19.43
C HIS A 54 8.75 4.72 -19.97
N ARG A 55 9.38 5.85 -20.27
CA ARG A 55 8.69 7.10 -20.72
C ARG A 55 7.80 6.93 -21.95
N ASN A 56 8.04 5.90 -22.77
CA ASN A 56 7.28 5.62 -24.00
C ASN A 56 6.14 4.61 -23.78
N SER A 57 5.86 4.19 -22.54
CA SER A 57 4.74 3.31 -22.22
C SER A 57 3.40 3.97 -22.52
N SER A 58 2.44 3.19 -23.01
CA SER A 58 1.05 3.63 -23.14
C SER A 58 0.40 4.02 -21.80
N TYR A 59 0.97 3.56 -20.68
CA TYR A 59 0.51 3.85 -19.32
C TYR A 59 1.27 4.99 -18.63
N ILE A 60 2.18 5.70 -19.32
CA ILE A 60 3.05 6.68 -18.67
C ILE A 60 2.26 7.79 -17.97
N SER A 61 1.14 8.24 -18.53
CA SER A 61 0.26 9.23 -17.91
C SER A 61 -0.28 8.74 -16.56
N PHE A 62 -0.73 7.49 -16.50
CA PHE A 62 -1.20 6.87 -15.26
C PHE A 62 -0.08 6.70 -14.24
N TRP A 63 1.11 6.28 -14.67
CA TRP A 63 2.25 6.14 -13.76
C TRP A 63 2.72 7.48 -13.19
N ASN A 64 2.63 8.57 -13.96
CA ASN A 64 2.88 9.91 -13.44
C ASN A 64 1.90 10.31 -12.34
N GLU A 65 0.67 9.79 -12.34
CA GLU A 65 -0.30 10.00 -11.25
C GLU A 65 0.01 9.15 -10.01
N LEU A 66 0.60 7.96 -10.18
CA LEU A 66 1.02 7.10 -9.06
C LEU A 66 2.29 7.60 -8.36
N LYS A 67 3.22 8.22 -9.11
CA LYS A 67 4.56 8.59 -8.63
C LYS A 67 4.55 9.48 -7.38
N PRO A 68 3.72 10.53 -7.25
CA PRO A 68 3.68 11.35 -6.04
C PRO A 68 3.37 10.52 -4.79
N GLY A 69 2.49 9.52 -4.92
CA GLY A 69 2.13 8.63 -3.81
C GLY A 69 3.28 7.72 -3.40
N TYR A 70 3.97 7.17 -4.40
CA TYR A 70 5.18 6.38 -4.21
C TYR A 70 6.29 7.20 -3.52
N ASP A 71 6.60 8.38 -4.05
CA ASP A 71 7.67 9.25 -3.54
C ASP A 71 7.38 9.71 -2.11
N TYR A 72 6.11 10.01 -1.79
CA TYR A 72 5.69 10.32 -0.42
C TYR A 72 5.99 9.16 0.52
N PHE A 73 5.57 7.94 0.16
CA PHE A 73 5.82 6.75 0.99
C PHE A 73 7.32 6.48 1.17
N GLN A 74 8.13 6.60 0.11
CA GLN A 74 9.58 6.41 0.22
C GLN A 74 10.24 7.44 1.15
N LYS A 75 9.72 8.67 1.20
CA LYS A 75 10.26 9.73 2.04
C LYS A 75 9.84 9.62 3.50
N TYR A 76 8.58 9.29 3.76
CA TYR A 76 7.97 9.37 5.10
C TYR A 76 7.68 8.00 5.73
N HIS A 77 7.84 6.91 4.98
CA HIS A 77 7.49 5.53 5.37
C HIS A 77 6.06 5.38 5.90
N THR A 78 5.19 6.30 5.52
CA THR A 78 3.76 6.33 5.86
C THR A 78 2.98 6.51 4.56
N PRO A 79 1.97 5.68 4.27
CA PRO A 79 1.22 5.82 3.04
C PRO A 79 0.43 7.14 3.04
N PRO A 80 0.43 7.90 1.92
CA PRO A 80 -0.42 9.08 1.82
C PRO A 80 -1.89 8.68 1.68
N ASN A 81 -2.80 9.61 2.00
CA ASN A 81 -4.18 9.46 1.59
C ASN A 81 -4.30 9.79 0.10
N VAL A 82 -4.89 8.87 -0.67
CA VAL A 82 -5.08 9.01 -2.11
C VAL A 82 -6.56 8.92 -2.43
N VAL A 83 -7.05 9.88 -3.21
CA VAL A 83 -8.42 9.90 -3.72
C VAL A 83 -8.41 9.90 -5.24
N VAL A 84 -9.52 9.50 -5.83
CA VAL A 84 -9.76 9.65 -7.27
C VAL A 84 -10.61 10.90 -7.50
N SER A 85 -10.06 11.88 -8.21
CA SER A 85 -10.75 13.12 -8.57
C SER A 85 -10.66 13.33 -10.08
N SER A 86 -11.81 13.49 -10.73
CA SER A 86 -11.91 13.61 -12.19
C SER A 86 -11.16 12.51 -12.95
N GLY A 87 -11.23 11.28 -12.44
CA GLY A 87 -10.56 10.11 -13.01
C GLY A 87 -9.05 10.01 -12.75
N LYS A 88 -8.48 10.92 -11.94
CA LYS A 88 -7.05 10.95 -11.63
C LYS A 88 -6.74 10.64 -10.17
N TYR A 89 -5.58 10.04 -9.93
CA TYR A 89 -5.08 9.81 -8.57
C TYR A 89 -4.49 11.10 -8.01
N VAL A 90 -5.02 11.55 -6.88
CA VAL A 90 -4.61 12.80 -6.22
C VAL A 90 -4.28 12.52 -4.76
N LEU A 91 -3.11 12.98 -4.33
CA LEU A 91 -2.75 12.96 -2.92
C LEU A 91 -3.56 14.02 -2.20
N THR A 92 -4.25 13.61 -1.15
CA THR A 92 -4.79 14.56 -0.18
C THR A 92 -3.80 14.70 0.96
N GLN A 93 -3.85 15.83 1.66
CA GLN A 93 -3.09 15.93 2.92
C GLN A 93 -3.47 14.73 3.78
N PRO A 94 -2.49 14.09 4.46
CA PRO A 94 -2.83 13.07 5.43
C PRO A 94 -3.87 13.67 6.34
N VAL A 95 -5.03 13.01 6.45
CA VAL A 95 -5.89 13.29 7.59
C VAL A 95 -4.96 13.06 8.77
N GLN A 96 -4.68 14.11 9.55
CA GLN A 96 -4.10 13.94 10.87
C GLN A 96 -5.15 13.18 11.67
N THR A 97 -5.22 11.87 11.47
CA THR A 97 -5.77 10.99 12.47
C THR A 97 -4.77 11.09 13.59
N THR A 98 -4.99 12.03 14.50
CA THR A 98 -4.60 11.84 15.89
C THR A 98 -4.95 10.40 16.17
N PRO A 99 -3.99 9.50 16.44
CA PRO A 99 -4.36 8.17 16.87
C PRO A 99 -5.18 8.43 18.14
N LEU A 100 -6.49 8.28 18.05
CA LEU A 100 -7.29 7.96 19.21
C LEU A 100 -6.68 6.64 19.64
N GLY A 101 -5.69 6.72 20.54
CA GLY A 101 -5.02 5.57 21.10
C GLY A 101 -6.12 4.59 21.45
N SER A 102 -6.01 3.38 20.91
CA SER A 102 -7.05 2.36 20.94
C SER A 102 -7.72 2.34 22.31
N GLN A 103 -8.88 3.01 22.45
CA GLN A 103 -9.61 3.06 23.73
C GLN A 103 -10.21 1.68 24.06
N LEU A 104 -10.02 0.70 23.18
CA LEU A 104 -10.44 -0.68 23.35
C LEU A 104 -9.33 -1.57 23.94
N ALA A 105 -8.09 -1.08 24.09
CA ALA A 105 -6.99 -1.85 24.69
C ALA A 105 -7.00 -1.84 26.25
N PHE A 106 -7.96 -1.17 26.89
CA PHE A 106 -8.06 -1.10 28.36
C PHE A 106 -9.30 -1.81 28.94
N THR A 107 -9.78 -2.88 28.31
CA THR A 107 -10.70 -3.76 29.04
C THR A 107 -9.87 -4.66 29.94
N THR A 108 -9.73 -4.27 31.21
CA THR A 108 -9.22 -5.14 32.27
C THR A 108 -10.07 -6.41 32.28
N VAL A 109 -9.47 -7.54 31.95
CA VAL A 109 -10.06 -8.86 32.20
C VAL A 109 -10.10 -9.03 33.72
N LYS A 110 -11.30 -9.21 34.27
CA LYS A 110 -11.51 -9.63 35.66
C LYS A 110 -11.08 -11.08 35.85
#